data_AF-A0A0P9UCJ2-F1
#
_entry.id   AF-A0A0P9UCJ2-F1
#
_cell.length_a   1.000
_cell.length_b   1.000
_cell.length_c   1.000
_cell.angle_alpha   90.00
_cell.angle_beta   90.00
_cell.angle_gamma   90.00
#
_symmetry.space_group_name_H-M   'P 1'
#
loop_
_entity.id
_entity.type
_entity.pdbx_description
1 polymer ?
#
loop_
_entity_poly.entity_id
_entity_poly.type
_entity_poly.pdbx_seq_one_letter_code
_entity_poly.pdbx_strand_id
1 'polypeptide(L)'
;MYQYPLTQHQEQTGVWLSCPNIPEMNASGDTLTEALDEALNGMESALSLYVDQRRKIPQASLPVGDELVMHLPALTVAKIMLWNSMLDNGVSRAELARRLGCTRQVVDRLVDFLHTSKIEQVERALGLLGRRITLSLEAA
;
A
#
# COMPACT_ATOMS: atom_id res chain seq x y z
N MET A 1 -10.51 -5.12 -4.27
CA MET A 1 -9.24 -5.87 -4.40
C MET A 1 -8.16 -4.87 -4.75
N TYR A 2 -6.98 -4.91 -4.12
CA TYR A 2 -5.88 -3.99 -4.44
C TYR A 2 -4.95 -4.66 -5.46
N GLN A 3 -5.43 -4.68 -6.69
CA GLN A 3 -4.73 -5.12 -7.88
C GLN A 3 -4.40 -3.87 -8.68
N TYR A 4 -3.14 -3.43 -8.61
CA TYR A 4 -2.75 -2.20 -9.31
C TYR A 4 -2.27 -2.54 -10.72
N PRO A 5 -2.88 -1.99 -11.78
CA PRO A 5 -2.34 -2.13 -13.12
C PRO A 5 -1.00 -1.41 -13.21
N LEU A 6 -0.06 -2.03 -13.90
CA LEU A 6 1.25 -1.49 -14.23
C LEU A 6 1.32 -1.21 -15.72
N THR A 7 1.88 -0.06 -16.06
CA THR A 7 2.25 0.29 -17.43
C THR A 7 3.73 -0.02 -17.62
N GLN A 8 4.04 -0.87 -18.59
CA GLN A 8 5.41 -1.13 -19.02
C GLN A 8 5.84 -0.10 -20.06
N HIS A 9 7.04 0.44 -19.85
CA HIS A 9 7.72 1.35 -20.77
C HIS A 9 9.05 0.72 -21.17
N GLN A 10 9.29 0.62 -22.47
CA GLN A 10 10.54 0.10 -23.02
C GLN A 10 11.48 1.27 -23.34
N GLU A 11 12.68 1.27 -22.76
CA GLU A 11 13.72 2.25 -23.04
C GLU A 11 14.96 1.59 -23.64
N GLN A 12 15.90 2.41 -24.15
CA GLN A 12 17.16 1.91 -24.69
C GLN A 12 18.03 1.24 -23.62
N THR A 13 17.90 1.68 -22.37
CA THR A 13 18.72 1.26 -21.23
C THR A 13 18.06 0.18 -20.36
N GLY A 14 16.81 -0.22 -20.65
CA GLY A 14 16.10 -1.21 -19.84
C GLY A 14 14.58 -1.09 -19.93
N VAL A 15 13.91 -1.58 -18.88
CA VAL A 15 12.46 -1.54 -18.71
C VAL A 15 12.11 -0.71 -17.50
N TRP A 16 11.10 0.13 -17.62
CA TRP A 16 10.51 0.90 -16.52
C TRP A 16 9.03 0.58 -16.38
N LEU A 17 8.56 0.48 -15.14
CA LEU A 17 7.18 0.22 -14.75
C LEU A 17 6.64 1.41 -13.97
N SER A 18 5.41 1.82 -14.31
CA SER A 18 4.67 2.83 -13.56
C SER A 18 3.25 2.37 -13.23
N CYS A 19 2.60 2.99 -12.25
CA CYS A 19 1.22 2.69 -11.87
C CYS A 19 0.31 3.91 -12.14
N PRO A 20 -0.68 3.83 -13.04
CA PRO A 20 -1.59 4.94 -13.30
C PRO A 20 -2.40 5.40 -12.07
N ASN A 21 -2.69 4.50 -11.13
CA ASN A 21 -3.40 4.86 -9.91
C ASN A 21 -2.49 5.45 -8.83
N ILE A 22 -1.20 5.15 -8.87
CA ILE A 22 -0.18 5.62 -7.92
C ILE A 22 0.96 6.24 -8.75
N PRO A 23 0.80 7.48 -9.26
CA PRO A 23 1.77 8.09 -10.18
C PRO A 23 3.19 8.22 -9.62
N GLU A 24 3.34 8.24 -8.29
CA GLU A 24 4.62 8.26 -7.62
C GLU A 24 5.35 6.89 -7.64
N MET A 25 4.64 5.79 -7.93
CA MET A 25 5.22 4.46 -8.03
C MET A 25 5.97 4.28 -9.34
N ASN A 26 7.24 3.91 -9.20
CA ASN A 26 8.17 3.69 -10.29
C ASN A 26 9.09 2.53 -9.92
N ALA A 27 9.40 1.66 -10.88
CA ALA A 27 10.42 0.63 -10.75
C ALA A 27 11.09 0.37 -12.09
N SER A 28 12.38 0.05 -12.08
CA SER A 28 13.17 -0.14 -13.30
C SER A 28 14.17 -1.27 -13.13
N GLY A 29 14.50 -1.93 -14.24
CA GLY A 29 15.55 -2.94 -14.31
C GLY A 29 16.07 -3.08 -15.73
N ASP A 30 17.16 -3.82 -15.91
CA ASP A 30 17.69 -4.12 -17.24
C ASP A 30 16.73 -5.07 -18.00
N THR A 31 15.92 -5.83 -17.25
CA THR A 31 14.86 -6.70 -17.76
C THR A 31 13.50 -6.41 -17.12
N LEU A 32 12.42 -6.89 -17.75
CA LEU A 32 11.08 -6.83 -17.17
C LEU A 32 11.01 -7.58 -15.82
N THR A 33 11.68 -8.72 -15.70
CA THR A 33 11.73 -9.49 -14.45
C THR A 33 12.35 -8.67 -13.32
N GLU A 34 13.50 -8.04 -13.56
CA GLU A 34 14.15 -7.20 -12.55
C GLU A 34 13.29 -5.99 -12.18
N ALA A 35 12.64 -5.36 -13.16
CA ALA A 35 11.73 -4.25 -12.89
C ALA A 35 10.53 -4.69 -12.04
N LEU A 36 10.00 -5.90 -12.27
CA LEU A 36 8.92 -6.50 -11.48
C LEU A 36 9.38 -6.86 -10.06
N ASP A 37 10.59 -7.40 -9.91
CA ASP A 37 11.19 -7.73 -8.61
C ASP A 37 11.33 -6.47 -7.73
N GLU A 38 11.68 -5.33 -8.32
CA GLU A 38 11.78 -4.05 -7.61
C GLU A 38 10.43 -3.33 -7.44
N ALA A 39 9.39 -3.75 -8.16
CA ALA A 39 8.13 -3.03 -8.20
C ALA A 39 7.44 -2.92 -6.83
N LEU A 40 7.56 -3.95 -5.98
CA LEU A 40 7.01 -3.89 -4.62
C LEU A 40 7.69 -2.82 -3.76
N ASN A 41 9.02 -2.72 -3.82
CA ASN A 41 9.79 -1.69 -3.11
C ASN A 41 9.40 -0.29 -3.58
N GLY A 42 9.28 -0.11 -4.90
CA GLY A 42 8.80 1.13 -5.51
C GLY A 42 7.39 1.50 -5.06
N MET A 43 6.49 0.52 -4.94
CA MET A 43 5.13 0.72 -4.44
C MET A 43 5.11 1.13 -2.96
N GLU A 44 5.82 0.43 -2.07
CA GLU A 44 5.84 0.76 -0.63
C GLU A 44 6.46 2.13 -0.36
N SER A 45 7.48 2.50 -1.14
CA SER A 45 8.09 3.84 -1.11
C SER A 45 7.08 4.90 -1.54
N ALA A 46 6.36 4.67 -2.65
CA ALA A 46 5.32 5.59 -3.12
C ALA A 46 4.18 5.75 -2.11
N LEU A 47 3.70 4.66 -1.51
CA LEU A 47 2.63 4.71 -0.50
C LEU A 47 3.05 5.49 0.75
N SER A 48 4.33 5.45 1.13
CA SER A 48 4.86 6.25 2.24
C SER A 48 4.74 7.76 1.96
N LEU A 49 4.91 8.20 0.71
CA LEU A 49 4.69 9.61 0.32
C LEU A 49 3.25 10.06 0.56
N TYR A 50 2.25 9.19 0.37
CA TYR A 50 0.86 9.52 0.67
C TYR A 50 0.64 9.76 2.17
N VAL A 51 1.30 8.97 3.02
CA VAL A 51 1.23 9.13 4.47
C VAL A 51 1.89 10.44 4.90
N ASP A 52 3.07 10.73 4.37
CA ASP A 52 3.83 11.95 4.68
C ASP A 52 3.09 13.22 4.25
N GLN A 53 2.49 13.19 3.06
CA GLN A 53 1.70 14.29 2.51
C GLN A 53 0.27 14.32 3.03
N ARG A 54 -0.10 13.40 3.93
CA ARG A 54 -1.44 13.27 4.51
C ARG A 54 -2.55 13.11 3.45
N ARG A 55 -2.26 12.41 2.35
CA ARG A 55 -3.17 12.14 1.23
C ARG A 55 -3.85 10.79 1.38
N LYS A 56 -5.09 10.68 0.91
CA LYS A 56 -5.77 9.38 0.80
C LYS A 56 -5.09 8.57 -0.31
N ILE A 57 -4.81 7.30 -0.03
CA ILE A 57 -4.26 6.38 -1.02
C ILE A 57 -5.40 5.98 -1.97
N PRO A 58 -5.25 6.20 -3.28
CA PRO A 58 -6.25 5.85 -4.28
C PRO A 58 -6.64 4.38 -4.22
N GLN A 59 -7.87 4.05 -4.59
CA GLN A 59 -8.25 2.67 -4.80
C GLN A 59 -7.69 2.21 -6.14
N ALA A 60 -7.25 0.95 -6.21
CA ALA A 60 -6.83 0.35 -7.46
C ALA A 60 -7.99 0.28 -8.47
N SER A 61 -7.72 0.58 -9.73
CA SER A 61 -8.67 0.34 -10.82
C SER A 61 -8.69 -1.13 -11.22
N LEU A 62 -9.82 -1.59 -11.76
CA LEU A 62 -9.88 -2.91 -12.39
C LEU A 62 -8.92 -2.93 -13.60
N PRO A 63 -8.09 -3.97 -13.75
CA PRO A 63 -7.26 -4.15 -14.94
C PRO A 63 -8.13 -4.24 -16.20
N VAL A 64 -7.63 -3.72 -17.32
CA VAL A 64 -8.31 -3.82 -18.62
C VAL A 64 -7.53 -4.73 -19.55
N GLY A 65 -8.11 -5.88 -19.91
CA GLY A 65 -7.48 -6.84 -20.84
C GLY A 65 -6.24 -7.51 -20.23
N ASP A 66 -5.13 -7.49 -20.96
CA ASP A 66 -3.87 -8.19 -20.62
C ASP A 66 -2.85 -7.26 -19.93
N GLU A 67 -3.32 -6.25 -19.20
CA GLU A 67 -2.44 -5.37 -18.43
C GLU A 67 -1.63 -6.16 -17.39
N LEU A 68 -0.39 -5.74 -17.16
CA LEU A 68 0.42 -6.27 -16.07
C LEU A 68 -0.24 -5.85 -14.74
N VAL A 69 -0.48 -6.80 -13.85
CA VAL A 69 -1.15 -6.54 -12.57
C VAL A 69 -0.21 -6.84 -11.42
N MET A 70 -0.02 -5.84 -10.55
CA MET A 70 0.64 -6.04 -9.28
C MET A 70 -0.36 -6.45 -8.21
N HIS A 71 -0.12 -7.62 -7.62
CA HIS A 71 -0.83 -8.09 -6.44
C HIS A 71 -0.05 -7.67 -5.19
N LEU A 72 -0.66 -6.82 -4.37
CA LEU A 72 -0.01 -6.38 -3.14
C LEU A 72 -0.08 -7.45 -2.04
N PRO A 73 0.96 -7.57 -1.19
CA PRO A 73 0.88 -8.38 0.01
C PRO A 73 -0.32 -7.96 0.88
N ALA A 74 -0.97 -8.94 1.52
CA ALA A 74 -2.16 -8.68 2.34
C ALA A 74 -1.92 -7.66 3.45
N LEU A 75 -0.71 -7.65 4.04
CA LEU A 75 -0.33 -6.66 5.05
C LEU A 75 -0.26 -5.24 4.47
N THR A 76 0.36 -5.06 3.30
CA THR A 76 0.42 -3.78 2.58
C THR A 76 -0.99 -3.25 2.32
N VAL A 77 -1.89 -4.11 1.84
CA VAL A 77 -3.31 -3.77 1.67
C VAL A 77 -3.99 -3.36 2.98
N ALA A 78 -3.77 -4.10 4.06
CA ALA A 78 -4.33 -3.79 5.37
C ALA A 78 -3.85 -2.43 5.89
N LYS A 79 -2.59 -2.06 5.64
CA LYS A 79 -2.04 -0.74 5.96
C LYS A 79 -2.68 0.39 5.15
N ILE A 80 -2.92 0.18 3.85
CA ILE A 80 -3.68 1.13 3.02
C ILE A 80 -5.07 1.36 3.63
N MET A 81 -5.78 0.28 3.98
CA MET A 81 -7.10 0.35 4.58
C MET A 81 -7.09 1.07 5.94
N LEU A 82 -6.08 0.81 6.78
CA LEU A 82 -5.90 1.50 8.06
C LEU A 82 -5.71 3.00 7.85
N TRP A 83 -4.77 3.38 6.99
CA TRP A 83 -4.46 4.78 6.70
C TRP A 83 -5.69 5.54 6.16
N ASN A 84 -6.34 4.98 5.14
CA ASN A 84 -7.54 5.58 4.57
C ASN A 84 -8.68 5.68 5.59
N SER A 85 -8.85 4.67 6.46
CA SER A 85 -9.86 4.72 7.53
C SER A 85 -9.55 5.78 8.58
N MET A 86 -8.27 6.02 8.90
CA MET A 86 -7.87 7.11 9.79
C MET A 86 -8.25 8.46 9.20
N LEU A 87 -7.98 8.67 7.91
CA LEU A 87 -8.35 9.91 7.21
C LEU A 87 -9.88 10.11 7.17
N ASP A 88 -10.62 9.07 6.80
CA ASP A 88 -12.09 9.12 6.70
C ASP A 88 -12.76 9.43 8.04
N ASN A 89 -12.17 8.99 9.16
CA ASN A 89 -12.68 9.26 10.51
C ASN A 89 -12.04 10.51 11.16
N GLY A 90 -11.15 11.23 10.46
CA GLY A 90 -10.41 12.36 11.05
C GLY A 90 -9.50 11.98 12.23
N VAL A 91 -9.10 10.71 12.34
CA VAL A 91 -8.29 10.20 13.45
C VAL A 91 -6.81 10.46 13.21
N SER A 92 -6.19 11.22 14.10
CA SER A 92 -4.74 11.43 14.06
C SER A 92 -3.96 10.22 14.58
N ARG A 93 -2.67 10.12 14.22
CA ARG A 93 -1.76 9.10 14.76
C ARG A 93 -1.68 9.13 16.30
N ALA A 94 -1.71 10.33 16.90
CA ALA A 94 -1.70 10.49 18.35
C ALA A 94 -3.01 9.99 18.99
N GLU A 95 -4.16 10.28 18.36
CA GLU A 95 -5.45 9.81 18.83
C GLU A 95 -5.57 8.28 18.71
N LEU A 96 -5.12 7.70 17.60
CA LEU A 96 -5.09 6.24 17.44
C LEU A 96 -4.20 5.59 18.52
N ALA A 97 -3.04 6.19 18.83
CA ALA A 97 -2.15 5.69 19.88
C ALA A 97 -2.84 5.71 21.25
N ARG A 98 -3.60 6.78 21.56
CA ARG A 98 -4.42 6.87 22.78
C ARG A 98 -5.48 5.78 22.84
N ARG A 99 -6.20 5.51 21.74
CA ARG A 99 -7.21 4.44 21.67
C ARG A 99 -6.61 3.04 21.81
N LEU A 100 -5.43 2.83 21.24
CA LEU A 100 -4.70 1.56 21.36
C LEU A 100 -4.05 1.36 22.74
N GLY A 101 -3.87 2.44 23.51
CA GLY A 101 -3.12 2.41 24.77
C GLY A 101 -1.62 2.17 24.54
N CYS A 102 -1.06 2.73 23.47
CA CYS A 102 0.36 2.57 23.10
C CYS A 102 1.04 3.92 22.82
N THR A 103 2.34 3.89 22.52
CA THR A 103 3.09 5.09 22.15
C THR A 103 2.80 5.51 20.72
N ARG A 104 3.06 6.79 20.39
CA ARG A 104 2.93 7.30 19.02
C ARG A 104 3.85 6.59 18.02
N GLN A 105 5.06 6.22 18.44
CA GLN A 105 6.01 5.46 17.62
C GLN A 105 5.45 4.11 17.14
N VAL A 106 4.66 3.44 17.97
CA VAL A 106 4.00 2.18 17.57
C VAL A 106 3.00 2.44 16.43
N VAL A 107 2.21 3.52 16.52
CA VAL A 107 1.27 3.88 15.46
C VAL A 107 1.95 4.37 14.20
N ASP A 108 3.03 5.16 14.33
CA ASP A 108 3.83 5.60 13.19
C ASP A 108 4.30 4.38 12.36
N ARG A 109 4.77 3.33 13.04
CA ARG A 109 5.16 2.04 12.40
C ARG A 109 4.01 1.28 11.75
N LEU A 110 2.78 1.40 12.26
CA LEU A 110 1.61 0.72 11.67
C LEU A 110 1.20 1.32 10.32
N VAL A 111 1.46 2.61 10.11
CA VAL A 111 1.13 3.32 8.86
C VAL A 111 2.35 3.60 7.98
N ASP A 112 3.54 3.24 8.45
CA ASP A 112 4.78 3.25 7.66
C ASP A 112 4.84 2.00 6.78
N PHE A 113 4.88 2.17 5.46
CA PHE A 113 4.90 1.06 4.51
C PHE A 113 6.26 0.37 4.40
N LEU A 114 7.33 1.04 4.82
CA LEU A 114 8.70 0.49 4.82
C LEU A 114 9.04 -0.25 6.12
N HIS A 115 8.11 -0.31 7.07
CA HIS A 115 8.29 -0.99 8.34
C HIS A 115 7.46 -2.27 8.45
N THR A 116 8.07 -3.39 8.80
CA THR A 116 7.33 -4.64 9.06
C THR A 116 6.40 -4.47 10.27
N SER A 117 5.14 -4.85 10.12
CA SER A 117 4.15 -4.82 11.20
C SER A 117 3.47 -6.18 11.34
N LYS A 118 2.98 -6.46 12.55
CA LYS A 118 2.16 -7.65 12.78
C LYS A 118 0.73 -7.38 12.34
N ILE A 119 0.14 -8.29 11.56
CA ILE A 119 -1.21 -8.12 11.02
C ILE A 119 -2.25 -7.92 12.13
N GLU A 120 -2.08 -8.59 13.27
CA GLU A 120 -2.95 -8.52 14.43
C GLU A 120 -2.99 -7.10 15.03
N GLN A 121 -1.90 -6.33 14.91
CA GLN A 121 -1.86 -4.93 15.35
C GLN A 121 -2.64 -4.02 14.41
N VAL A 122 -2.56 -4.26 13.10
CA VAL A 122 -3.33 -3.54 12.08
C VAL A 122 -4.82 -3.85 12.23
N GLU A 123 -5.19 -5.12 12.45
CA GLU A 123 -6.56 -5.53 12.74
C GLU A 123 -7.13 -4.86 13.99
N ARG A 124 -6.37 -4.83 15.08
CA ARG A 124 -6.80 -4.15 16.32
C ARG A 124 -7.03 -2.65 16.08
N ALA A 125 -6.13 -2.00 15.34
CA ALA A 125 -6.27 -0.59 15.00
C ALA A 125 -7.52 -0.32 14.14
N LEU A 126 -7.76 -1.16 13.12
CA LEU A 126 -8.98 -1.11 12.29
C LEU A 126 -10.26 -1.32 13.11
N GLY A 127 -10.24 -2.25 14.07
CA GLY A 127 -11.35 -2.50 14.98
C GLY A 127 -11.78 -1.27 15.78
N LEU A 128 -10.80 -0.48 16.26
CA LEU A 128 -11.05 0.80 16.95
C LEU A 128 -11.58 1.91 16.03
N LEU A 129 -11.54 1.69 14.72
CA LEU A 129 -12.11 2.56 13.68
C LEU A 129 -13.42 1.97 13.11
N GLY A 130 -14.00 0.95 13.75
CA GLY A 130 -15.25 0.32 13.31
C GLY A 130 -15.11 -0.51 12.03
N ARG A 131 -13.90 -0.99 11.72
CA ARG A 131 -13.60 -1.83 10.55
C ARG A 131 -13.15 -3.22 10.99
N ARG A 132 -13.36 -4.22 10.14
CA ARG A 132 -12.93 -5.60 10.36
C ARG A 132 -12.28 -6.14 9.09
N ILE A 133 -11.15 -6.84 9.23
CA ILE A 133 -10.54 -7.57 8.11
C ILE A 133 -11.33 -8.87 7.88
N THR A 134 -11.58 -9.16 6.60
CA THR A 134 -12.13 -10.43 6.13
C THR A 134 -11.19 -11.00 5.08
N LEU A 135 -10.98 -12.32 5.12
CA LEU A 135 -10.08 -13.02 4.18
C LEU A 135 -10.90 -13.76 3.12
N SER A 136 -10.40 -13.71 1.88
CA SER A 136 -10.86 -14.49 0.74
C SER A 136 -9.65 -15.05 0.01
N LEU A 137 -9.80 -16.23 -0.61
CA LEU A 137 -8.76 -16.87 -1.41
C LEU A 137 -9.14 -16.80 -2.89
N GLU A 138 -8.14 -16.64 -3.74
CA GLU A 138 -8.28 -16.54 -5.19
C GLU A 138 -7.22 -17.42 -5.86
N ALA A 139 -7.44 -17.75 -7.14
CA ALA A 139 -6.43 -18.45 -7.93
C ALA A 139 -5.25 -17.52 -8.20
N ALA A 140 -4.05 -18.07 -8.11
CA ALA A 140 -2.79 -17.40 -8.46
C ALA A 140 -2.52 -17.49 -9.96
#